data_AF-H5SH82-F1
#
_entry.id   AF-H5SH82-F1
#
_cell.length_a   1.000
_cell.length_b   1.000
_cell.length_c   1.000
_cell.angle_alpha   90.00
_cell.angle_beta   90.00
_cell.angle_gamma   90.00
#
_symmetry.space_group_name_H-M   'P 1'
#
loop_
_entity.id
_entity.type
_entity.pdbx_description
1 polymer ?
#
loop_
_entity_poly.entity_id
_entity_poly.type
_entity_poly.pdbx_seq_one_letter_code
_entity_poly.pdbx_strand_id
1 'polypeptide(L)'
;MTRPEDERIKGGSFLIREASPDEVFTPEDFTDEHRMIARTAEEFMEREVVPQAERIEHQDLELMVELLRRAAEVGLLAAEIPERYGGLGLDKVSAMIISEKLAANSSFAVSHGGHTGIGTAPIVLFGTVEQKRKYLPKLASGEWLSAYALTEPEAGSDALAGKTRADLAPDGRHYLLNGSKMWITNAGFAHIFITFAKVNGEHFSCFIVHRDTPGLTIGPEEKKMGIKGSSTRALLFENARVPAENLLGEIGKGHKIAFNVLNLGRLRLGASCVGGCKIGLTAALQYAKQRRQFGRPICEFGLIKHKLSEMAIRTWVAESAVYRTAGLIDAALSGLDEDDQPARMQAVEEYAIECAINKVVGSEFADYVADEAVQIFGGNGYSAEYPVERYYRDARINRIFEGTNEINRLLITGMLLRRALSGHLPLLPAIQRTMQDVLAPSAPELDSESPLERERRLVTQAKKIALLVAGAAAQKYRERLTEEQEIVGAISDMVIEVFLMESALLRVLKLRARRGPESCAVQQDIARTYIHDAMGRIELLARQAVSALAEGDELRLQLAALRRLSKFTPMNTIAARRRIADALIQAGRYMLSE
;
A
#
# COMPACT_ATOMS: atom_id res chain seq x y z
N MET A 1 25.28 1.29 -9.96
CA MET A 1 25.80 2.66 -10.15
C MET A 1 24.76 3.62 -9.60
N THR A 2 25.09 4.36 -8.54
CA THR A 2 24.21 5.36 -7.92
C THR A 2 24.00 6.52 -8.88
N ARG A 3 22.75 6.82 -9.22
CA ARG A 3 22.41 8.05 -9.96
C ARG A 3 22.64 9.26 -9.03
N PRO A 4 23.26 10.35 -9.49
CA PRO A 4 23.29 11.65 -8.79
C PRO A 4 21.91 12.03 -8.26
N GLU A 5 21.86 12.82 -7.18
CA GLU A 5 20.59 13.23 -6.54
C GLU A 5 19.62 13.92 -7.54
N ASP A 6 20.15 14.71 -8.48
CA ASP A 6 19.40 15.36 -9.56
C ASP A 6 18.89 14.41 -10.66
N GLU A 7 19.39 13.17 -10.73
CA GLU A 7 18.96 12.13 -11.69
C GLU A 7 17.96 11.13 -11.07
N ARG A 8 17.64 11.27 -9.77
CA ARG A 8 16.65 10.42 -9.10
C ARG A 8 15.23 10.78 -9.51
N ILE A 9 14.39 9.77 -9.65
CA ILE A 9 12.98 9.96 -10.01
C ILE A 9 12.26 10.50 -8.79
N LYS A 10 11.81 11.75 -8.86
CA LYS A 10 11.05 12.40 -7.79
C LYS A 10 9.66 11.76 -7.64
N GLY A 11 9.20 11.56 -6.41
CA GLY A 11 7.84 11.07 -6.16
C GLY A 11 6.80 12.07 -6.64
N GLY A 12 5.70 11.59 -7.22
CA GLY A 12 4.67 12.38 -7.90
C GLY A 12 5.06 12.87 -9.30
N SER A 13 6.32 12.72 -9.74
CA SER A 13 6.77 13.17 -11.07
C SER A 13 6.12 12.41 -12.24
N PHE A 14 5.54 11.24 -11.98
CA PHE A 14 4.81 10.45 -12.97
C PHE A 14 3.66 11.23 -13.64
N LEU A 15 3.11 12.26 -12.97
CA LEU A 15 2.06 13.11 -13.53
C LEU A 15 2.54 14.04 -14.66
N ILE A 16 3.83 14.39 -14.67
CA ILE A 16 4.39 15.44 -15.53
C ILE A 16 5.54 14.97 -16.43
N ARG A 17 6.00 13.73 -16.22
CA ARG A 17 7.08 13.11 -16.98
C ARG A 17 6.57 11.88 -17.72
N GLU A 18 7.15 11.60 -18.88
CA GLU A 18 7.01 10.31 -19.54
C GLU A 18 8.11 9.37 -19.03
N ALA A 19 7.72 8.30 -18.33
CA ALA A 19 8.66 7.31 -17.84
C ALA A 19 8.99 6.26 -18.91
N SER A 20 10.23 5.73 -18.85
CA SER A 20 10.69 4.60 -19.66
C SER A 20 10.49 3.26 -18.92
N PRO A 21 10.27 2.13 -19.63
CA PRO A 21 10.19 0.81 -19.02
C PRO A 21 11.41 0.42 -18.17
N ASP A 22 12.60 0.93 -18.51
CA ASP A 22 13.84 0.64 -17.76
C ASP A 22 13.93 1.39 -16.43
N GLU A 23 13.07 2.38 -16.22
CA GLU A 23 13.02 3.17 -14.98
C GLU A 23 12.11 2.56 -13.91
N VAL A 24 11.35 1.51 -14.23
CA VAL A 24 10.44 0.85 -13.28
C VAL A 24 10.93 -0.54 -12.91
N PHE A 25 10.83 -0.87 -11.62
CA PHE A 25 11.02 -2.21 -11.13
C PHE A 25 9.71 -2.99 -11.23
N THR A 26 9.80 -4.24 -11.69
CA THR A 26 8.67 -5.13 -11.95
C THR A 26 8.96 -6.50 -11.34
N PRO A 27 7.95 -7.35 -11.08
CA PRO A 27 8.18 -8.72 -10.62
C PRO A 27 9.15 -9.52 -11.50
N GLU A 28 9.20 -9.23 -12.80
CA GLU A 28 10.13 -9.88 -13.72
C GLU A 28 11.59 -9.42 -13.58
N ASP A 29 11.85 -8.44 -12.72
CA ASP A 29 13.19 -8.00 -12.31
C ASP A 29 13.68 -8.68 -11.02
N PHE A 30 12.86 -9.53 -10.39
CA PHE A 30 13.29 -10.24 -9.18
C PHE A 30 14.61 -10.97 -9.39
N THR A 31 15.51 -10.80 -8.43
CA THR A 31 16.78 -11.51 -8.37
C THR A 31 16.58 -12.94 -7.86
N ASP A 32 17.63 -13.75 -7.87
CA ASP A 32 17.55 -15.10 -7.30
C ASP A 32 17.39 -15.07 -5.77
N GLU A 33 17.93 -14.05 -5.10
CA GLU A 33 17.71 -13.79 -3.67
C GLU A 33 16.23 -13.45 -3.40
N HIS A 34 15.63 -12.57 -4.22
CA HIS A 34 14.19 -12.27 -4.17
C HIS A 34 13.33 -13.53 -4.33
N ARG A 35 13.68 -14.40 -5.29
CA ARG A 35 12.98 -15.68 -5.49
C ARG A 35 13.20 -16.65 -4.33
N MET A 36 14.38 -16.65 -3.73
CA MET A 36 14.71 -17.52 -2.60
C MET A 36 13.94 -17.14 -1.34
N ILE A 37 13.85 -15.84 -1.02
CA ILE A 37 13.08 -15.39 0.14
C ILE A 37 11.57 -15.57 -0.10
N ALA A 38 11.10 -15.41 -1.35
CA ALA A 38 9.72 -15.75 -1.72
C ALA A 38 9.38 -17.21 -1.41
N ARG A 39 10.23 -18.16 -1.84
CA ARG A 39 10.05 -19.59 -1.58
C ARG A 39 10.12 -19.90 -0.10
N THR A 40 11.06 -19.29 0.63
CA THR A 40 11.21 -19.48 2.07
C THR A 40 9.93 -19.07 2.82
N ALA A 41 9.39 -17.89 2.50
CA ALA A 41 8.14 -17.41 3.09
C ALA A 41 6.94 -18.28 2.70
N GLU A 42 6.85 -18.71 1.44
CA GLU A 42 5.78 -19.58 0.94
C GLU A 42 5.79 -20.95 1.61
N GLU A 43 6.94 -21.63 1.64
CA GLU A 43 7.09 -22.93 2.31
C GLU A 43 6.81 -22.86 3.81
N PHE A 44 7.25 -21.78 4.47
CA PHE A 44 6.94 -21.54 5.88
C PHE A 44 5.43 -21.41 6.10
N MET A 45 4.74 -20.62 5.28
CA MET A 45 3.29 -20.46 5.39
C MET A 45 2.56 -21.77 5.14
N GLU A 46 2.92 -22.53 4.11
CA GLU A 46 2.28 -23.79 3.74
C GLU A 46 2.47 -24.89 4.80
N ARG A 47 3.65 -24.97 5.41
CA ARG A 47 4.00 -26.06 6.35
C ARG A 47 3.66 -25.74 7.80
N GLU A 48 3.85 -24.49 8.23
CA GLU A 48 3.79 -24.11 9.64
C GLU A 48 2.50 -23.36 9.99
N VAL A 49 2.07 -22.41 9.16
CA VAL A 49 1.01 -21.45 9.52
C VAL A 49 -0.38 -21.88 9.03
N VAL A 50 -0.53 -22.18 7.74
CA VAL A 50 -1.82 -22.52 7.12
C VAL A 50 -2.47 -23.75 7.77
N PRO A 51 -1.73 -24.83 8.11
CA PRO A 51 -2.32 -25.97 8.83
C PRO A 51 -2.87 -25.61 10.21
N GLN A 52 -2.44 -24.50 10.81
CA GLN A 52 -2.86 -24.02 12.12
C GLN A 52 -3.98 -22.96 12.06
N ALA A 53 -4.55 -22.70 10.88
CA ALA A 53 -5.44 -21.56 10.66
C ALA A 53 -6.68 -21.54 11.58
N GLU A 54 -7.22 -22.71 11.96
CA GLU A 54 -8.36 -22.81 12.87
C GLU A 54 -7.98 -22.39 14.30
N ARG A 55 -6.83 -22.84 14.81
CA ARG A 55 -6.34 -22.43 16.15
C ARG A 55 -6.01 -20.95 16.18
N ILE A 56 -5.42 -20.43 15.10
CA ILE A 56 -5.18 -19.00 14.92
C ILE A 56 -6.52 -18.25 14.96
N GLU A 57 -7.56 -18.68 14.22
CA GLU A 57 -8.87 -18.01 14.23
C GLU A 57 -9.54 -18.00 15.62
N HIS A 58 -9.30 -19.03 16.43
CA HIS A 58 -9.72 -19.11 17.84
C HIS A 58 -8.80 -18.39 18.83
N GLN A 59 -7.86 -17.60 18.32
CA GLN A 59 -7.02 -16.68 19.10
C GLN A 59 -6.08 -17.39 20.11
N ASP A 60 -5.50 -18.52 19.69
CA ASP A 60 -4.40 -19.18 20.39
C ASP A 60 -3.11 -18.31 20.31
N LEU A 61 -2.92 -17.45 21.32
CA LEU A 61 -1.82 -16.48 21.34
C LEU A 61 -0.45 -17.14 21.57
N GLU A 62 -0.41 -18.27 22.28
CA GLU A 62 0.84 -19.01 22.50
C GLU A 62 1.35 -19.58 21.19
N LEU A 63 0.45 -20.15 20.39
CA LEU A 63 0.76 -20.60 19.04
C LEU A 63 1.21 -19.45 18.13
N MET A 64 0.57 -18.28 18.20
CA MET A 64 1.01 -17.11 17.42
C MET A 64 2.47 -16.73 17.75
N VAL A 65 2.84 -16.72 19.03
CA VAL A 65 4.22 -16.43 19.47
C VAL A 65 5.18 -17.51 18.99
N GLU A 66 4.80 -18.78 19.09
CA GLU A 66 5.60 -19.91 18.58
C GLU A 66 5.87 -19.79 17.08
N LEU A 67 4.83 -19.51 16.29
CA LEU A 67 4.95 -19.33 14.83
C LEU A 67 5.84 -18.12 14.49
N LEU A 68 5.73 -17.01 15.21
CA LEU A 68 6.62 -15.85 15.00
C LEU A 68 8.08 -16.20 15.31
N ARG A 69 8.35 -16.98 16.36
CA ARG A 69 9.71 -17.45 16.66
C ARG A 69 10.26 -18.38 15.59
N ARG A 70 9.45 -19.33 15.10
CA ARG A 70 9.84 -20.18 13.95
C ARG A 70 10.07 -19.35 12.69
N ALA A 71 9.28 -18.30 12.46
CA ALA A 71 9.51 -17.36 11.36
C ALA A 71 10.84 -16.61 11.51
N ALA A 72 11.31 -16.35 12.74
CA ALA A 72 12.62 -15.76 12.99
C ALA A 72 13.77 -16.72 12.63
N GLU A 73 13.61 -18.02 12.90
CA GLU A 73 14.62 -19.05 12.56
C GLU A 73 14.90 -19.13 11.05
N VAL A 74 13.89 -18.83 10.22
CA VAL A 74 14.02 -18.74 8.75
C VAL A 74 14.24 -17.31 8.25
N GLY A 75 14.56 -16.37 9.15
CA GLY A 75 14.97 -14.99 8.80
C GLY A 75 13.84 -14.01 8.48
N LEU A 76 12.57 -14.41 8.60
CA LEU A 76 11.43 -13.58 8.19
C LEU A 76 11.17 -12.41 9.13
N LEU A 77 11.66 -12.44 10.38
CA LEU A 77 11.59 -11.28 11.30
C LEU A 77 12.79 -10.33 11.15
N ALA A 78 13.87 -10.80 10.55
CA ALA A 78 15.18 -10.15 10.50
C ALA A 78 15.45 -9.41 9.18
N ALA A 79 14.56 -9.56 8.19
CA ALA A 79 14.76 -9.14 6.81
C ALA A 79 15.28 -7.71 6.65
N GLU A 80 14.63 -6.71 7.26
CA GLU A 80 14.99 -5.30 7.09
C GLU A 80 15.87 -4.73 8.21
N ILE A 81 16.29 -5.57 9.15
CA ILE A 81 17.22 -5.18 10.19
C ILE A 81 18.63 -5.22 9.58
N PRO A 82 19.48 -4.21 9.79
CA PRO A 82 20.87 -4.25 9.29
C PRO A 82 21.66 -5.42 9.87
N GLU A 83 22.55 -6.01 9.08
CA GLU A 83 23.35 -7.19 9.48
C GLU A 83 24.14 -6.97 10.77
N ARG A 84 24.73 -5.77 10.95
CA ARG A 84 25.47 -5.41 12.17
C ARG A 84 24.65 -5.43 13.45
N TYR A 85 23.32 -5.47 13.33
CA TYR A 85 22.38 -5.58 14.44
C TYR A 85 21.66 -6.94 14.47
N GLY A 86 22.22 -7.96 13.81
CA GLY A 86 21.70 -9.33 13.79
C GLY A 86 20.59 -9.58 12.77
N GLY A 87 20.42 -8.67 11.80
CA GLY A 87 19.45 -8.81 10.73
C GLY A 87 20.02 -9.37 9.43
N LEU A 88 19.25 -9.27 8.34
CA LEU A 88 19.65 -9.71 7.00
C LEU A 88 19.92 -8.57 6.01
N GLY A 89 19.62 -7.32 6.36
CA GLY A 89 19.89 -6.15 5.52
C GLY A 89 19.19 -6.16 4.14
N LEU A 90 18.10 -6.90 3.99
CA LEU A 90 17.40 -7.06 2.72
C LEU A 90 16.68 -5.77 2.28
N ASP A 91 16.51 -5.64 0.98
CA ASP A 91 15.88 -4.50 0.33
C ASP A 91 14.35 -4.46 0.53
N LYS A 92 13.72 -3.34 0.16
CA LYS A 92 12.27 -3.16 0.30
C LYS A 92 11.50 -4.08 -0.63
N VAL A 93 12.02 -4.41 -1.81
CA VAL A 93 11.45 -5.45 -2.68
C VAL A 93 11.31 -6.77 -1.92
N SER A 94 12.37 -7.24 -1.24
CA SER A 94 12.34 -8.47 -0.43
C SER A 94 11.29 -8.38 0.68
N ALA A 95 11.19 -7.24 1.36
CA ALA A 95 10.18 -7.03 2.40
C ALA A 95 8.74 -7.09 1.84
N MET A 96 8.51 -6.55 0.63
CA MET A 96 7.21 -6.62 -0.04
C MET A 96 6.88 -8.05 -0.47
N ILE A 97 7.86 -8.80 -0.99
CA ILE A 97 7.71 -10.22 -1.34
C ILE A 97 7.30 -11.03 -0.11
N ILE A 98 7.98 -10.86 1.02
CA ILE A 98 7.63 -11.53 2.28
C ILE A 98 6.17 -11.19 2.62
N SER A 99 5.81 -9.91 2.64
CA SER A 99 4.48 -9.44 3.02
C SER A 99 3.36 -9.95 2.10
N GLU A 100 3.67 -10.13 0.82
CA GLU A 100 2.77 -10.74 -0.16
C GLU A 100 2.55 -12.24 0.14
N LYS A 101 3.62 -12.99 0.42
CA LYS A 101 3.54 -14.44 0.71
C LYS A 101 2.84 -14.76 2.02
N LEU A 102 3.05 -13.93 3.06
CA LEU A 102 2.40 -14.12 4.36
C LEU A 102 0.87 -13.92 4.32
N ALA A 103 0.33 -13.29 3.27
CA ALA A 103 -1.10 -13.05 3.11
C ALA A 103 -1.98 -14.32 3.10
N ALA A 104 -1.39 -15.52 3.00
CA ALA A 104 -2.10 -16.79 3.14
C ALA A 104 -2.79 -16.99 4.49
N ASN A 105 -2.35 -16.29 5.54
CA ASN A 105 -3.11 -16.15 6.78
C ASN A 105 -3.06 -14.68 7.24
N SER A 106 -4.17 -13.96 7.07
CA SER A 106 -4.26 -12.53 7.38
C SER A 106 -3.91 -12.20 8.84
N SER A 107 -4.33 -13.05 9.79
CA SER A 107 -4.04 -12.83 11.22
C SER A 107 -2.55 -12.93 11.51
N PHE A 108 -1.88 -13.96 10.97
CA PHE A 108 -0.42 -14.10 11.08
C PHE A 108 0.31 -12.96 10.36
N ALA A 109 -0.12 -12.60 9.15
CA ALA A 109 0.46 -11.50 8.38
C ALA A 109 0.38 -10.17 9.14
N VAL A 110 -0.74 -9.88 9.81
CA VAL A 110 -0.90 -8.68 10.65
C VAL A 110 0.01 -8.73 11.87
N SER A 111 0.13 -9.88 12.54
CA SER A 111 1.04 -10.01 13.68
C SER A 111 2.51 -9.88 13.29
N HIS A 112 2.92 -10.51 12.19
CA HIS A 112 4.26 -10.36 11.62
C HIS A 112 4.54 -8.92 11.19
N GLY A 113 3.62 -8.31 10.42
CA GLY A 113 3.76 -6.94 9.93
C GLY A 113 3.73 -5.90 11.05
N GLY A 114 2.93 -6.13 12.09
CA GLY A 114 2.90 -5.32 13.30
C GLY A 114 4.24 -5.31 14.04
N HIS A 115 4.93 -6.45 14.05
CA HIS A 115 6.27 -6.58 14.65
C HIS A 115 7.37 -6.01 13.74
N THR A 116 7.51 -6.52 12.51
CA THR A 116 8.63 -6.17 11.62
C THR A 116 8.50 -4.78 11.01
N GLY A 117 7.26 -4.31 10.80
CA GLY A 117 6.96 -3.00 10.24
C GLY A 117 6.90 -1.97 11.35
N ILE A 118 5.69 -1.61 11.77
CA ILE A 118 5.46 -0.49 12.69
C ILE A 118 6.09 -0.67 14.08
N GLY A 119 6.31 -1.90 14.54
CA GLY A 119 6.93 -2.18 15.84
C GLY A 119 8.46 -2.12 15.86
N THR A 120 9.13 -2.36 14.73
CA THR A 120 10.61 -2.47 14.65
C THR A 120 11.23 -1.38 13.79
N ALA A 121 10.59 -0.99 12.68
CA ALA A 121 11.06 0.09 11.80
C ALA A 121 11.35 1.42 12.52
N PRO A 122 10.59 1.86 13.55
CA PRO A 122 10.94 3.04 14.32
C PRO A 122 12.35 2.97 14.92
N ILE A 123 12.76 1.83 15.47
CA ILE A 123 14.10 1.66 16.08
C ILE A 123 15.16 1.57 14.98
N VAL A 124 14.88 0.88 13.88
CA VAL A 124 15.80 0.79 12.73
C VAL A 124 16.10 2.17 12.16
N LEU A 125 15.06 3.00 12.00
CA LEU A 125 15.17 4.31 11.35
C LEU A 125 15.60 5.44 12.29
N PHE A 126 15.17 5.41 13.56
CA PHE A 126 15.31 6.55 14.50
C PHE A 126 16.02 6.21 15.82
N GLY A 127 16.38 4.94 16.04
CA GLY A 127 17.06 4.54 17.28
C GLY A 127 18.47 5.11 17.35
N THR A 128 18.93 5.46 18.55
CA THR A 128 20.38 5.70 18.75
C THR A 128 21.17 4.41 18.53
N VAL A 129 22.50 4.49 18.41
CA VAL A 129 23.36 3.30 18.29
C VAL A 129 23.14 2.35 19.48
N GLU A 130 23.00 2.90 20.69
CA GLU A 130 22.78 2.15 21.93
C GLU A 130 21.42 1.46 21.91
N GLN A 131 20.36 2.18 21.50
CA GLN A 131 19.02 1.60 21.35
C GLN A 131 19.02 0.49 20.30
N LYS A 132 19.62 0.71 19.14
CA LYS A 132 19.71 -0.29 18.07
C LYS A 132 20.44 -1.56 18.55
N ARG A 133 21.59 -1.41 19.20
CA ARG A 133 22.35 -2.55 19.78
C ARG A 133 21.56 -3.30 20.86
N LYS A 134 20.78 -2.58 21.68
CA LYS A 134 20.00 -3.18 22.77
C LYS A 134 18.77 -3.95 22.25
N TYR A 135 18.04 -3.39 21.29
CA TYR A 135 16.73 -3.89 20.90
C TYR A 135 16.73 -4.74 19.63
N LEU A 136 17.44 -4.33 18.57
CA LEU A 136 17.30 -4.96 17.25
C LEU A 136 17.69 -6.45 17.21
N PRO A 137 18.78 -6.92 17.87
CA PRO A 137 19.11 -8.36 17.86
C PRO A 137 18.00 -9.23 18.48
N LYS A 138 17.31 -8.72 19.51
CA LYS A 138 16.22 -9.42 20.19
C LYS A 138 14.94 -9.44 19.37
N LEU A 139 14.70 -8.38 18.60
CA LEU A 139 13.58 -8.30 17.67
C LEU A 139 13.83 -9.19 16.45
N ALA A 140 15.04 -9.19 15.90
CA ALA A 140 15.43 -10.03 14.76
C ALA A 140 15.26 -11.53 15.06
N SER A 141 15.64 -11.96 16.26
CA SER A 141 15.55 -13.37 16.71
C SER A 141 14.16 -13.78 17.22
N GLY A 142 13.23 -12.84 17.39
CA GLY A 142 11.93 -13.11 18.02
C GLY A 142 12.02 -13.44 19.51
N GLU A 143 13.18 -13.23 20.17
CA GLU A 143 13.28 -13.25 21.64
C GLU A 143 12.27 -12.24 22.20
N TRP A 144 12.26 -11.03 21.64
CA TRP A 144 11.29 -10.00 21.91
C TRP A 144 10.42 -9.74 20.69
N LEU A 145 9.14 -9.52 20.96
CA LEU A 145 8.14 -9.10 19.98
C LEU A 145 7.71 -7.67 20.28
N SER A 146 7.37 -6.91 19.25
CA SER A 146 7.06 -5.49 19.35
C SER A 146 5.63 -5.19 18.89
N ALA A 147 5.14 -4.06 19.39
CA ALA A 147 3.86 -3.46 19.05
C ALA A 147 4.01 -1.94 18.90
N TYR A 148 3.03 -1.31 18.25
CA TYR A 148 3.04 0.12 17.95
C TYR A 148 1.79 0.77 18.52
N ALA A 149 1.98 1.77 19.39
CA ALA A 149 0.95 2.37 20.23
C ALA A 149 0.80 3.87 19.97
N LEU A 150 0.12 4.18 18.86
CA LEU A 150 -0.18 5.54 18.42
C LEU A 150 -1.60 5.96 18.78
N THR A 151 -2.59 5.19 18.28
CA THR A 151 -4.00 5.52 18.30
C THR A 151 -4.60 5.58 19.71
N GLU A 152 -5.49 6.54 19.91
CA GLU A 152 -6.28 6.71 21.13
C GLU A 152 -7.78 6.74 20.78
N PRO A 153 -8.70 6.56 21.76
CA PRO A 153 -10.14 6.56 21.49
C PRO A 153 -10.63 7.77 20.69
N GLU A 154 -10.09 8.96 20.99
CA GLU A 154 -10.46 10.23 20.35
C GLU A 154 -9.44 10.69 19.28
N ALA A 155 -8.43 9.88 18.97
CA ALA A 155 -7.33 10.24 18.06
C ALA A 155 -6.94 9.06 17.15
N GLY A 156 -7.71 8.87 16.07
CA GLY A 156 -7.46 7.91 14.99
C GLY A 156 -6.76 8.57 13.80
N SER A 157 -7.56 9.09 12.86
CA SER A 157 -7.06 9.79 11.67
C SER A 157 -6.24 11.04 12.02
N ASP A 158 -6.66 11.81 13.02
CA ASP A 158 -5.87 12.89 13.61
C ASP A 158 -4.98 12.35 14.73
N ALA A 159 -3.97 11.57 14.34
CA ALA A 159 -3.10 10.87 15.28
C ALA A 159 -2.27 11.82 16.18
N LEU A 160 -2.05 13.07 15.76
CA LEU A 160 -1.29 14.06 16.54
C LEU A 160 -2.14 14.69 17.66
N ALA A 161 -3.47 14.57 17.59
CA ALA A 161 -4.37 15.03 18.64
C ALA A 161 -4.35 14.17 19.91
N GLY A 162 -3.60 13.05 19.91
CA GLY A 162 -3.44 12.18 21.08
C GLY A 162 -3.15 12.96 22.37
N LYS A 163 -3.77 12.51 23.48
CA LYS A 163 -3.79 13.15 24.79
C LYS A 163 -2.94 12.41 25.82
N THR A 164 -2.41 11.23 25.52
CA THR A 164 -1.46 10.54 26.41
C THR A 164 -0.31 11.48 26.73
N ARG A 165 -0.09 11.76 28.01
CA ARG A 165 0.91 12.70 28.52
C ARG A 165 2.13 11.95 29.03
N ALA A 166 3.30 12.56 28.88
CA ALA A 166 4.54 12.08 29.47
C ALA A 166 5.20 13.23 30.25
N ASP A 167 5.37 13.08 31.55
CA ASP A 167 6.00 14.12 32.38
C ASP A 167 7.31 13.62 32.95
N LEU A 168 8.37 14.41 32.87
CA LEU A 168 9.64 14.05 33.47
C LEU A 168 9.46 13.98 34.99
N ALA A 169 9.76 12.84 35.59
CA ALA A 169 9.71 12.64 37.03
C ALA A 169 10.71 13.57 37.72
N PRO A 170 10.49 13.94 39.00
CA PRO A 170 11.40 14.82 39.75
C PRO A 170 12.84 14.31 39.83
N ASP A 171 13.06 12.99 39.67
CA ASP A 171 14.40 12.38 39.66
C ASP A 171 15.17 12.60 38.34
N GLY A 172 14.50 13.09 37.29
CA GLY A 172 15.05 13.28 35.95
C GLY A 172 15.41 12.00 35.20
N ARG A 173 15.08 10.83 35.76
CA ARG A 173 15.47 9.50 35.23
C ARG A 173 14.34 8.81 34.48
N HIS A 174 13.10 9.17 34.75
CA HIS A 174 11.92 8.55 34.16
C HIS A 174 10.94 9.58 33.63
N TYR A 175 10.20 9.22 32.60
CA TYR A 175 8.93 9.84 32.24
C TYR A 175 7.78 9.05 32.88
N LEU A 176 6.81 9.78 33.43
CA LEU A 176 5.55 9.24 33.93
C LEU A 176 4.50 9.38 32.83
N LEU A 177 4.14 8.26 32.21
CA LEU A 177 3.11 8.24 31.17
C LEU A 177 1.72 8.07 31.80
N ASN A 178 0.76 8.87 31.33
CA ASN A 178 -0.64 8.82 31.74
C ASN A 178 -1.55 8.94 30.51
N GLY A 179 -2.48 8.00 30.35
CA GLY A 179 -3.42 7.98 29.22
C GLY A 179 -3.79 6.58 28.77
N SER A 180 -4.29 6.46 27.55
CA SER A 180 -4.72 5.18 26.99
C SER A 180 -4.44 5.10 25.50
N LYS A 181 -4.08 3.91 25.04
CA LYS A 181 -3.90 3.56 23.63
C LYS A 181 -4.91 2.48 23.25
N MET A 182 -5.40 2.53 22.02
CA MET A 182 -6.50 1.68 21.55
C MET A 182 -6.12 0.96 20.26
N TRP A 183 -6.64 -0.26 20.10
CA TRP A 183 -6.42 -1.13 18.94
C TRP A 183 -4.96 -1.51 18.70
N ILE A 184 -4.24 -1.87 19.77
CA ILE A 184 -2.81 -2.16 19.66
C ILE A 184 -2.59 -3.61 19.26
N THR A 185 -2.20 -3.80 18.00
CA THR A 185 -1.78 -5.09 17.44
C THR A 185 -0.63 -5.68 18.25
N ASN A 186 -0.65 -7.00 18.46
CA ASN A 186 0.32 -7.78 19.24
C ASN A 186 0.35 -7.49 20.75
N ALA A 187 -0.52 -6.62 21.28
CA ALA A 187 -0.45 -6.24 22.70
C ALA A 187 -0.64 -7.41 23.68
N GLY A 188 -1.27 -8.50 23.26
CA GLY A 188 -1.38 -9.71 24.06
C GLY A 188 -0.05 -10.35 24.43
N PHE A 189 0.99 -10.20 23.59
CA PHE A 189 2.27 -10.89 23.74
C PHE A 189 3.52 -10.04 23.45
N ALA A 190 3.37 -8.79 23.02
CA ALA A 190 4.50 -7.89 22.78
C ALA A 190 5.27 -7.62 24.08
N HIS A 191 6.59 -7.59 23.96
CA HIS A 191 7.56 -7.29 25.02
C HIS A 191 7.85 -5.79 25.09
N ILE A 192 7.82 -5.11 23.94
CA ILE A 192 8.00 -3.67 23.84
C ILE A 192 6.89 -3.01 23.02
N PHE A 193 6.60 -1.76 23.35
CA PHE A 193 5.60 -0.92 22.70
C PHE A 193 6.25 0.40 22.26
N ILE A 194 6.22 0.69 20.97
CA ILE A 194 6.58 2.00 20.43
C ILE A 194 5.40 2.95 20.68
N THR A 195 5.50 3.75 21.73
CA THR A 195 4.37 4.50 22.30
C THR A 195 4.54 6.00 22.08
N PHE A 196 3.49 6.64 21.56
CA PHE A 196 3.48 8.09 21.35
C PHE A 196 2.82 8.81 22.53
N ALA A 197 3.41 9.89 23.00
CA ALA A 197 2.86 10.70 24.08
C ALA A 197 3.32 12.15 23.94
N LYS A 198 2.60 13.09 24.55
CA LYS A 198 2.95 14.50 24.58
C LYS A 198 3.75 14.82 25.84
N VAL A 199 5.01 15.17 25.67
CA VAL A 199 5.85 15.64 26.78
C VAL A 199 5.30 16.98 27.27
N ASN A 200 5.06 17.08 28.59
CA ASN A 200 4.42 18.21 29.25
C ASN A 200 3.00 18.53 28.71
N GLY A 201 2.36 17.61 28.00
CA GLY A 201 1.05 17.82 27.37
C GLY A 201 1.10 18.52 26.01
N GLU A 202 2.29 18.93 25.54
CA GLU A 202 2.44 19.71 24.30
C GLU A 202 3.27 18.99 23.23
N HIS A 203 4.44 18.46 23.60
CA HIS A 203 5.43 18.02 22.62
C HIS A 203 5.24 16.55 22.24
N PHE A 204 4.60 16.30 21.09
CA PHE A 204 4.37 14.96 20.56
C PHE A 204 5.68 14.20 20.30
N SER A 205 5.92 13.16 21.09
CA SER A 205 7.18 12.42 21.20
C SER A 205 6.94 10.91 21.18
N CYS A 206 7.99 10.13 21.00
CA CYS A 206 7.93 8.67 20.90
C CYS A 206 8.80 8.00 21.96
N PHE A 207 8.34 6.89 22.53
CA PHE A 207 9.00 6.17 23.61
C PHE A 207 9.01 4.67 23.35
N ILE A 208 10.09 3.99 23.75
CA ILE A 208 10.14 2.52 23.82
C ILE A 208 9.67 2.11 25.22
N VAL A 209 8.45 1.56 25.33
CA VAL A 209 7.88 1.14 26.62
C VAL A 209 7.97 -0.37 26.76
N HIS A 210 8.50 -0.87 27.87
CA HIS A 210 8.55 -2.31 28.15
C HIS A 210 7.22 -2.79 28.73
N ARG A 211 6.84 -4.04 28.43
CA ARG A 211 5.59 -4.65 28.88
C ARG A 211 5.42 -4.65 30.40
N ASP A 212 6.51 -4.85 31.13
CA ASP A 212 6.56 -4.94 32.59
C ASP A 212 6.74 -3.57 33.27
N THR A 213 6.65 -2.47 32.50
CA THR A 213 6.74 -1.11 33.04
C THR A 213 5.68 -0.92 34.15
N PRO A 214 6.09 -0.63 35.41
CA PRO A 214 5.12 -0.38 36.48
C PRO A 214 4.20 0.78 36.12
N GLY A 215 2.89 0.56 36.23
CA GLY A 215 1.85 1.52 35.83
C GLY A 215 1.29 1.30 34.41
N LEU A 216 1.81 0.33 33.65
CA LEU A 216 1.20 -0.14 32.40
C LEU A 216 0.25 -1.32 32.66
N THR A 217 -1.00 -1.19 32.25
CA THR A 217 -1.99 -2.27 32.23
C THR A 217 -2.41 -2.57 30.80
N ILE A 218 -2.56 -3.85 30.45
CA ILE A 218 -3.00 -4.29 29.13
C ILE A 218 -4.43 -4.79 29.25
N GLY A 219 -5.34 -4.23 28.43
CA GLY A 219 -6.76 -4.56 28.45
C GLY A 219 -7.08 -5.97 27.94
N PRO A 220 -8.37 -6.36 27.92
CA PRO A 220 -8.81 -7.59 27.28
C PRO A 220 -8.66 -7.51 25.74
N GLU A 221 -8.81 -8.66 25.08
CA GLU A 221 -8.84 -8.75 23.62
C GLU A 221 -10.11 -8.14 23.02
N GLU A 222 -9.94 -7.41 21.93
CA GLU A 222 -11.04 -6.84 21.16
C GLU A 222 -11.81 -7.91 20.37
N LYS A 223 -13.14 -7.81 20.37
CA LYS A 223 -14.01 -8.64 19.53
C LYS A 223 -14.14 -8.02 18.15
N LYS A 224 -13.44 -8.60 17.16
CA LYS A 224 -13.30 -8.05 15.80
C LYS A 224 -14.14 -8.79 14.77
N MET A 225 -14.45 -8.12 13.66
CA MET A 225 -15.12 -8.70 12.49
C MET A 225 -14.24 -9.77 11.80
N GLY A 226 -13.00 -9.41 11.47
CA GLY A 226 -12.00 -10.27 10.84
C GLY A 226 -10.67 -10.22 11.58
N ILE A 227 -9.65 -10.85 11.01
CA ILE A 227 -8.29 -10.99 11.54
C ILE A 227 -8.30 -11.40 13.02
N LYS A 228 -9.19 -12.34 13.38
CA LYS A 228 -9.50 -12.67 14.78
C LYS A 228 -8.30 -13.20 15.54
N GLY A 229 -7.42 -13.94 14.86
CA GLY A 229 -6.19 -14.46 15.44
C GLY A 229 -5.13 -13.41 15.75
N SER A 230 -5.20 -12.23 15.15
CA SER A 230 -4.32 -11.13 15.53
C SER A 230 -4.75 -10.57 16.88
N SER A 231 -3.83 -10.57 17.85
CA SER A 231 -4.05 -9.90 19.14
C SER A 231 -4.28 -8.40 18.94
N THR A 232 -5.26 -7.84 19.62
CA THR A 232 -5.61 -6.42 19.59
C THR A 232 -6.16 -6.03 20.96
N ARG A 233 -5.44 -5.18 21.69
CA ARG A 233 -5.85 -4.75 23.05
C ARG A 233 -5.65 -3.26 23.23
N ALA A 234 -6.31 -2.71 24.24
CA ALA A 234 -5.98 -1.39 24.77
C ALA A 234 -4.73 -1.45 25.67
N LEU A 235 -3.99 -0.35 25.75
CA LEU A 235 -2.95 -0.12 26.76
C LEU A 235 -3.38 1.04 27.65
N LEU A 236 -3.25 0.88 28.95
CA LEU A 236 -3.65 1.86 29.96
C LEU A 236 -2.41 2.25 30.76
N PHE A 237 -2.14 3.55 30.85
CA PHE A 237 -0.96 4.10 31.52
C PHE A 237 -1.42 4.92 32.72
N GLU A 238 -1.00 4.50 33.91
CA GLU A 238 -1.24 5.16 35.18
C GLU A 238 0.10 5.39 35.89
N ASN A 239 0.66 6.59 35.72
CA ASN A 239 2.02 6.94 36.15
C ASN A 239 3.06 5.90 35.72
N ALA A 240 2.93 5.40 34.49
CA ALA A 240 3.80 4.37 33.95
C ALA A 240 5.25 4.88 33.86
N ARG A 241 6.19 4.22 34.54
CA ARG A 241 7.57 4.71 34.72
C ARG A 241 8.50 4.28 33.59
N VAL A 242 8.61 5.10 32.55
CA VAL A 242 9.44 4.83 31.37
C VAL A 242 10.82 5.47 31.54
N PRO A 243 11.95 4.75 31.41
CA PRO A 243 13.28 5.35 31.50
C PRO A 243 13.50 6.46 30.48
N ALA A 244 14.21 7.53 30.85
CA ALA A 244 14.43 8.69 29.99
C ALA A 244 15.22 8.33 28.72
N GLU A 245 16.14 7.37 28.79
CA GLU A 245 16.92 6.86 27.64
C GLU A 245 16.08 6.08 26.62
N ASN A 246 14.83 5.75 26.95
CA ASN A 246 13.89 5.12 26.04
C ASN A 246 13.09 6.13 25.20
N LEU A 247 13.34 7.43 25.32
CA LEU A 247 12.90 8.42 24.34
C LEU A 247 13.49 8.04 22.96
N LEU A 248 12.63 7.85 21.97
CA LEU A 248 13.02 7.51 20.60
C LEU A 248 12.96 8.78 19.74
N GLY A 249 14.10 9.15 19.16
CA GLY A 249 14.28 10.42 18.44
C GLY A 249 14.31 11.62 19.39
N GLU A 250 13.70 12.73 18.97
CA GLU A 250 13.72 14.01 19.70
C GLU A 250 12.35 14.37 20.28
N ILE A 251 12.35 15.07 21.42
CA ILE A 251 11.14 15.63 22.03
C ILE A 251 10.42 16.54 21.01
N GLY A 252 9.12 16.33 20.82
CA GLY A 252 8.29 17.11 19.90
C GLY A 252 8.45 16.74 18.42
N LYS A 253 9.35 15.82 18.08
CA LYS A 253 9.57 15.34 16.71
C LYS A 253 8.98 13.95 16.44
N GLY A 254 8.09 13.46 17.32
CA GLY A 254 7.43 12.16 17.14
C GLY A 254 6.63 12.04 15.84
N HIS A 255 6.13 13.15 15.29
CA HIS A 255 5.42 13.17 14.00
C HIS A 255 6.29 12.68 12.84
N LYS A 256 7.61 12.95 12.88
CA LYS A 256 8.55 12.46 11.85
C LYS A 256 8.64 10.93 11.88
N ILE A 257 8.67 10.34 13.08
CA ILE A 257 8.70 8.89 13.27
C ILE A 257 7.39 8.29 12.74
N ALA A 258 6.26 8.81 13.21
CA ALA A 258 4.94 8.29 12.83
C ALA A 258 4.72 8.31 11.32
N PHE A 259 4.98 9.44 10.65
CA PHE A 259 4.69 9.58 9.22
C PHE A 259 5.64 8.78 8.33
N ASN A 260 6.94 8.69 8.66
CA ASN A 260 7.88 7.87 7.88
C ASN A 260 7.55 6.38 7.98
N VAL A 261 7.24 5.90 9.19
CA VAL A 261 6.86 4.51 9.43
C VAL A 261 5.54 4.17 8.75
N LEU A 262 4.55 5.08 8.77
CA LEU A 262 3.28 4.92 8.06
C LEU A 262 3.46 4.83 6.54
N ASN A 263 4.43 5.54 5.93
CA ASN A 263 4.68 5.40 4.49
C ASN A 263 5.11 3.97 4.12
N LEU A 264 5.99 3.37 4.91
CA LEU A 264 6.39 1.96 4.71
C LEU A 264 5.24 0.99 5.04
N GLY A 265 4.46 1.27 6.07
CA GLY A 265 3.27 0.49 6.43
C GLY A 265 2.22 0.46 5.30
N ARG A 266 1.95 1.61 4.68
CA ARG A 266 1.07 1.75 3.51
C ARG A 266 1.52 0.89 2.33
N LEU A 267 2.79 0.95 1.97
CA LEU A 267 3.34 0.15 0.88
C LEU A 267 3.26 -1.35 1.19
N ARG A 268 3.63 -1.73 2.41
CA ARG A 268 3.58 -3.12 2.89
C ARG A 268 2.18 -3.69 2.84
N LEU A 269 1.21 -2.93 3.31
CA LEU A 269 -0.19 -3.30 3.25
C LEU A 269 -0.66 -3.48 1.80
N GLY A 270 -0.22 -2.62 0.89
CA GLY A 270 -0.43 -2.80 -0.55
C GLY A 270 0.06 -4.17 -1.05
N ALA A 271 1.27 -4.57 -0.66
CA ALA A 271 1.83 -5.89 -1.00
C ALA A 271 1.05 -7.06 -0.39
N SER A 272 0.69 -6.98 0.90
CA SER A 272 -0.16 -8.00 1.54
C SER A 272 -1.53 -8.12 0.88
N CYS A 273 -2.12 -7.00 0.46
CA CYS A 273 -3.37 -7.02 -0.29
C CYS A 273 -3.21 -7.71 -1.66
N VAL A 274 -2.13 -7.47 -2.39
CA VAL A 274 -1.81 -8.18 -3.64
C VAL A 274 -1.71 -9.69 -3.42
N GLY A 275 -1.04 -10.13 -2.35
CA GLY A 275 -0.96 -11.53 -1.96
C GLY A 275 -2.35 -12.13 -1.70
N GLY A 276 -3.17 -11.42 -0.91
CA GLY A 276 -4.57 -11.79 -0.68
C GLY A 276 -5.36 -11.91 -1.97
N CYS A 277 -5.20 -10.96 -2.91
CA CYS A 277 -5.88 -10.99 -4.19
C CYS A 277 -5.54 -12.25 -5.00
N LYS A 278 -4.24 -12.62 -5.07
CA LYS A 278 -3.78 -13.82 -5.77
C LYS A 278 -4.38 -15.09 -5.19
N ILE A 279 -4.50 -15.16 -3.86
CA ILE A 279 -5.06 -16.29 -3.13
C ILE A 279 -6.57 -16.38 -3.33
N GLY A 280 -7.30 -15.28 -3.14
CA GLY A 280 -8.75 -15.21 -3.34
C GLY A 280 -9.14 -15.56 -4.78
N LEU A 281 -8.42 -15.03 -5.76
CA LEU A 281 -8.61 -15.37 -7.18
C LEU A 281 -8.32 -16.84 -7.46
N THR A 282 -7.23 -17.40 -6.90
CA THR A 282 -6.90 -18.82 -7.09
C THR A 282 -7.98 -19.73 -6.51
N ALA A 283 -8.50 -19.44 -5.31
CA ALA A 283 -9.61 -20.17 -4.73
C ALA A 283 -10.89 -20.08 -5.60
N ALA A 284 -11.22 -18.88 -6.08
CA ALA A 284 -12.36 -18.65 -6.98
C ALA A 284 -12.22 -19.41 -8.31
N LEU A 285 -11.02 -19.43 -8.91
CA LEU A 285 -10.73 -20.19 -10.14
C LEU A 285 -10.94 -21.69 -9.92
N GLN A 286 -10.36 -22.24 -8.86
CA GLN A 286 -10.46 -23.66 -8.54
C GLN A 286 -11.91 -24.09 -8.32
N TYR A 287 -12.66 -23.32 -7.52
CA TYR A 287 -14.07 -23.59 -7.28
C TYR A 287 -14.90 -23.47 -8.56
N ALA A 288 -14.68 -22.42 -9.37
CA ALA A 288 -15.41 -22.21 -10.61
C ALA A 288 -15.23 -23.33 -11.64
N LYS A 289 -14.07 -23.99 -11.64
CA LYS A 289 -13.79 -25.17 -12.48
C LYS A 289 -14.52 -26.42 -12.01
N GLN A 290 -14.70 -26.58 -10.70
CA GLN A 290 -15.31 -27.77 -10.11
C GLN A 290 -16.84 -27.68 -10.04
N ARG A 291 -17.37 -26.52 -9.67
CA ARG A 291 -18.81 -26.30 -9.49
C ARG A 291 -19.53 -26.36 -10.83
N ARG A 292 -20.52 -27.25 -10.94
CA ARG A 292 -21.38 -27.38 -12.13
C ARG A 292 -22.78 -26.83 -11.87
N GLN A 293 -23.31 -26.07 -12.82
CA GLN A 293 -24.70 -25.62 -12.89
C GLN A 293 -25.16 -25.63 -14.35
N PHE A 294 -26.45 -25.89 -14.60
CA PHE A 294 -27.01 -25.99 -15.95
C PHE A 294 -26.19 -26.92 -16.87
N GLY A 295 -25.71 -28.05 -16.33
CA GLY A 295 -24.98 -29.08 -17.08
C GLY A 295 -23.48 -28.83 -17.32
N ARG A 296 -22.92 -27.66 -16.95
CA ARG A 296 -21.51 -27.32 -17.22
C ARG A 296 -20.80 -26.64 -16.04
N PRO A 297 -19.46 -26.67 -15.98
CA PRO A 297 -18.66 -25.89 -15.03
C PRO A 297 -19.02 -24.40 -15.06
N ILE A 298 -19.09 -23.75 -13.90
CA ILE A 298 -19.50 -22.35 -13.85
C ILE A 298 -18.48 -21.40 -14.49
N CYS A 299 -17.20 -21.79 -14.56
CA CYS A 299 -16.16 -21.04 -15.27
C CYS A 299 -16.43 -20.86 -16.77
N GLU A 300 -17.37 -21.61 -17.37
CA GLU A 300 -17.76 -21.46 -18.77
C GLU A 300 -18.77 -20.31 -19.00
N PHE A 301 -19.45 -19.81 -17.96
CA PHE A 301 -20.41 -18.72 -18.10
C PHE A 301 -19.70 -17.36 -18.24
N GLY A 302 -20.17 -16.54 -19.18
CA GLY A 302 -19.56 -15.25 -19.49
C GLY A 302 -19.46 -14.28 -18.31
N LEU A 303 -20.44 -14.29 -17.39
CA LEU A 303 -20.40 -13.45 -16.18
C LEU A 303 -19.36 -13.92 -15.16
N ILE A 304 -19.13 -15.23 -15.05
CA ILE A 304 -18.05 -15.77 -14.20
C ILE A 304 -16.69 -15.44 -14.82
N LYS A 305 -16.54 -15.60 -16.14
CA LYS A 305 -15.32 -15.16 -16.85
C LYS A 305 -15.05 -13.67 -16.63
N HIS A 306 -16.08 -12.83 -16.68
CA HIS A 306 -15.94 -11.39 -16.41
C HIS A 306 -15.36 -11.15 -15.01
N LYS A 307 -15.95 -11.75 -13.95
CA LYS A 307 -15.46 -11.63 -12.57
C LYS A 307 -14.01 -12.09 -12.43
N LEU A 308 -13.70 -13.31 -12.90
CA LEU A 308 -12.34 -13.86 -12.85
C LEU A 308 -11.31 -12.98 -13.57
N SER A 309 -11.67 -12.45 -14.74
CA SER A 309 -10.79 -11.54 -15.48
C SER A 309 -10.61 -10.19 -14.78
N GLU A 310 -11.65 -9.62 -14.18
CA GLU A 310 -11.60 -8.34 -13.48
C GLU A 310 -10.75 -8.46 -12.21
N MET A 311 -10.93 -9.53 -11.44
CA MET A 311 -10.08 -9.88 -10.30
C MET A 311 -8.61 -9.97 -10.72
N ALA A 312 -8.32 -10.62 -11.85
CA ALA A 312 -6.96 -10.77 -12.35
C ALA A 312 -6.33 -9.47 -12.84
N ILE A 313 -7.10 -8.67 -13.58
CA ILE A 313 -6.67 -7.34 -14.06
C ILE A 313 -6.28 -6.47 -12.86
N ARG A 314 -7.17 -6.35 -11.88
CA ARG A 314 -6.92 -5.58 -10.65
C ARG A 314 -5.68 -6.07 -9.92
N THR A 315 -5.58 -7.39 -9.70
CA THR A 315 -4.43 -8.00 -9.01
C THR A 315 -3.11 -7.67 -9.70
N TRP A 316 -3.03 -7.87 -11.02
CA TRP A 316 -1.81 -7.63 -11.79
C TRP A 316 -1.42 -6.15 -11.85
N VAL A 317 -2.41 -5.25 -11.94
CA VAL A 317 -2.17 -3.80 -11.95
C VAL A 317 -1.70 -3.31 -10.58
N ALA A 318 -2.32 -3.75 -9.48
CA ALA A 318 -1.86 -3.43 -8.14
C ALA A 318 -0.45 -3.96 -7.85
N GLU A 319 -0.15 -5.20 -8.25
CA GLU A 319 1.19 -5.77 -8.15
C GLU A 319 2.22 -4.91 -8.89
N SER A 320 1.89 -4.47 -10.11
CA SER A 320 2.76 -3.59 -10.90
C SER A 320 3.05 -2.26 -10.19
N ALA A 321 2.04 -1.68 -9.54
CA ALA A 321 2.18 -0.42 -8.81
C ALA A 321 3.00 -0.57 -7.51
N VAL A 322 2.76 -1.64 -6.75
CA VAL A 322 3.47 -1.96 -5.50
C VAL A 322 4.97 -2.13 -5.76
N TYR A 323 5.34 -2.98 -6.73
CA TYR A 323 6.76 -3.26 -7.00
C TYR A 323 7.47 -2.10 -7.70
N ARG A 324 6.74 -1.28 -8.48
CA ARG A 324 7.27 -0.01 -8.99
C ARG A 324 7.70 0.90 -7.82
N THR A 325 6.86 1.05 -6.81
CA THR A 325 7.17 1.90 -5.64
C THR A 325 8.26 1.32 -4.77
N ALA A 326 8.28 0.00 -4.54
CA ALA A 326 9.36 -0.64 -3.80
C ALA A 326 10.73 -0.39 -4.47
N GLY A 327 10.81 -0.56 -5.80
CA GLY A 327 12.03 -0.27 -6.54
C GLY A 327 12.44 1.20 -6.56
N LEU A 328 11.48 2.14 -6.55
CA LEU A 328 11.78 3.57 -6.40
C LEU A 328 12.43 3.87 -5.04
N ILE A 329 11.89 3.31 -3.96
CA ILE A 329 12.45 3.47 -2.61
C ILE A 329 13.83 2.83 -2.52
N ASP A 330 14.01 1.61 -3.02
CA ASP A 330 15.31 0.93 -3.01
C ASP A 330 16.37 1.71 -3.80
N ALA A 331 15.99 2.26 -4.97
CA ALA A 331 16.88 3.12 -5.75
C ALA A 331 17.30 4.39 -5.00
N ALA A 332 16.39 5.00 -4.22
CA ALA A 332 16.70 6.19 -3.43
C ALA A 332 17.50 5.89 -2.16
N LEU A 333 17.31 4.72 -1.55
CA LEU A 333 18.10 4.23 -0.42
C LEU A 333 19.49 3.75 -0.84
N SER A 334 19.66 3.36 -2.10
CA SER A 334 20.92 2.85 -2.63
C SER A 334 22.06 3.87 -2.46
N GLY A 335 23.14 3.41 -1.83
CA GLY A 335 24.35 4.19 -1.59
C GLY A 335 24.27 5.19 -0.43
N LEU A 336 23.14 5.27 0.29
CA LEU A 336 23.07 6.02 1.53
C LEU A 336 23.71 5.23 2.68
N ASP A 337 24.43 5.92 3.56
CA ASP A 337 24.94 5.33 4.80
C ASP A 337 23.74 4.86 5.65
N GLU A 338 23.83 3.64 6.18
CA GLU A 338 22.82 3.05 7.06
C GLU A 338 22.64 3.82 8.38
N ASP A 339 23.67 4.53 8.84
CA ASP A 339 23.60 5.38 10.04
C ASP A 339 23.20 6.83 9.74
N ASP A 340 23.12 7.24 8.47
CA ASP A 340 22.57 8.56 8.08
C ASP A 340 21.05 8.54 8.10
N GLN A 341 20.50 8.63 9.31
CA GLN A 341 19.05 8.61 9.55
C GLN A 341 18.33 9.71 8.77
N PRO A 342 18.77 10.99 8.79
CA PRO A 342 18.11 12.05 8.03
C PRO A 342 18.01 11.75 6.53
N ALA A 343 19.07 11.30 5.88
CA ALA A 343 19.05 11.03 4.43
C ALA A 343 18.11 9.85 4.10
N ARG A 344 18.16 8.78 4.90
CA ARG A 344 17.28 7.60 4.69
C ARG A 344 15.81 7.94 4.90
N MET A 345 15.49 8.78 5.89
CA MET A 345 14.13 9.27 6.10
C MET A 345 13.63 10.05 4.89
N GLN A 346 14.43 10.99 4.39
CA GLN A 346 14.06 11.80 3.22
C GLN A 346 13.83 10.93 1.98
N ALA A 347 14.66 9.90 1.78
CA ALA A 347 14.48 8.94 0.68
C ALA A 347 13.17 8.15 0.76
N VAL A 348 12.71 7.78 1.96
CA VAL A 348 11.40 7.12 2.15
C VAL A 348 10.25 8.11 2.00
N GLU A 349 10.37 9.30 2.60
CA GLU A 349 9.37 10.36 2.51
C GLU A 349 9.17 10.86 1.06
N GLU A 350 10.20 10.76 0.22
CA GLU A 350 10.14 11.12 -1.20
C GLU A 350 9.02 10.37 -1.95
N TYR A 351 8.66 9.15 -1.56
CA TYR A 351 7.65 8.33 -2.23
C TYR A 351 6.35 8.12 -1.44
N ALA A 352 6.06 9.03 -0.50
CA ALA A 352 4.85 8.96 0.31
C ALA A 352 3.54 9.02 -0.51
N ILE A 353 3.54 9.73 -1.65
CA ILE A 353 2.39 9.80 -2.57
C ILE A 353 2.11 8.40 -3.15
N GLU A 354 3.13 7.76 -3.69
CA GLU A 354 3.04 6.41 -4.25
C GLU A 354 2.66 5.37 -3.20
N CYS A 355 3.20 5.48 -1.97
CA CYS A 355 2.80 4.61 -0.86
C CYS A 355 1.30 4.74 -0.55
N ALA A 356 0.77 5.97 -0.50
CA ALA A 356 -0.66 6.20 -0.28
C ALA A 356 -1.53 5.64 -1.42
N ILE A 357 -1.09 5.80 -2.68
CA ILE A 357 -1.75 5.20 -3.85
C ILE A 357 -1.82 3.68 -3.69
N ASN A 358 -0.70 3.02 -3.40
CA ASN A 358 -0.65 1.56 -3.25
C ASN A 358 -1.52 1.05 -2.10
N LYS A 359 -1.61 1.81 -1.00
CA LYS A 359 -2.49 1.45 0.12
C LYS A 359 -3.96 1.49 -0.27
N VAL A 360 -4.40 2.57 -0.92
CA VAL A 360 -5.81 2.72 -1.37
C VAL A 360 -6.15 1.64 -2.38
N VAL A 361 -5.32 1.49 -3.41
CA VAL A 361 -5.58 0.55 -4.51
C VAL A 361 -5.50 -0.89 -4.06
N GLY A 362 -4.45 -1.26 -3.32
CA GLY A 362 -4.30 -2.61 -2.80
C GLY A 362 -5.51 -3.00 -1.96
N SER A 363 -5.92 -2.15 -1.02
CA SER A 363 -7.06 -2.43 -0.14
C SER A 363 -8.40 -2.49 -0.89
N GLU A 364 -8.67 -1.60 -1.84
CA GLU A 364 -9.93 -1.61 -2.61
C GLU A 364 -9.99 -2.75 -3.62
N PHE A 365 -8.85 -3.15 -4.19
CA PHE A 365 -8.80 -4.30 -5.08
C PHE A 365 -8.91 -5.61 -4.31
N ALA A 366 -8.32 -5.72 -3.12
CA ALA A 366 -8.53 -6.86 -2.23
C ALA A 366 -9.98 -6.99 -1.77
N ASP A 367 -10.63 -5.88 -1.41
CA ASP A 367 -12.07 -5.84 -1.07
C ASP A 367 -12.93 -6.35 -2.23
N TYR A 368 -12.68 -5.86 -3.45
CA TYR A 368 -13.38 -6.33 -4.66
C TYR A 368 -13.13 -7.83 -4.93
N VAL A 369 -11.88 -8.28 -4.85
CA VAL A 369 -11.54 -9.69 -5.08
C VAL A 369 -12.17 -10.60 -4.02
N ALA A 370 -12.21 -10.16 -2.77
CA ALA A 370 -12.84 -10.93 -1.69
C ALA A 370 -14.35 -11.06 -1.89
N ASP A 371 -15.03 -9.94 -2.21
CA ASP A 371 -16.46 -9.92 -2.51
C ASP A 371 -16.81 -10.83 -3.70
N GLU A 372 -16.05 -10.72 -4.79
CA GLU A 372 -16.29 -11.53 -5.97
C GLU A 372 -15.95 -13.01 -5.78
N ALA A 373 -14.97 -13.33 -4.93
CA ALA A 373 -14.70 -14.70 -4.54
C ALA A 373 -15.89 -15.31 -3.78
N VAL A 374 -16.47 -14.59 -2.80
CA VAL A 374 -17.71 -15.03 -2.13
C VAL A 374 -18.84 -15.21 -3.13
N GLN A 375 -19.02 -14.25 -4.05
CA GLN A 375 -20.08 -14.31 -5.06
C GLN A 375 -19.93 -15.50 -6.01
N ILE A 376 -18.71 -15.89 -6.39
CA ILE A 376 -18.43 -17.07 -7.23
C ILE A 376 -18.73 -18.36 -6.46
N PHE A 377 -18.48 -18.39 -5.15
CA PHE A 377 -18.85 -19.53 -4.30
C PHE A 377 -20.37 -19.63 -4.06
N GLY A 378 -21.09 -18.52 -4.16
CA GLY A 378 -22.54 -18.44 -3.89
C GLY A 378 -22.81 -18.66 -2.40
N GLY A 379 -23.84 -19.45 -2.06
CA GLY A 379 -24.16 -19.74 -0.66
C GLY A 379 -23.01 -20.37 0.14
N ASN A 380 -22.12 -21.10 -0.53
CA ASN A 380 -20.92 -21.67 0.11
C ASN A 380 -19.94 -20.57 0.54
N GLY A 381 -19.89 -19.44 -0.17
CA GLY A 381 -19.00 -18.33 0.19
C GLY A 381 -19.41 -17.62 1.48
N TYR A 382 -20.65 -17.84 1.94
CA TYR A 382 -21.17 -17.34 3.21
C TYR A 382 -20.94 -18.31 4.38
N SER A 383 -20.49 -19.54 4.11
CA SER A 383 -20.21 -20.54 5.14
C SER A 383 -18.77 -20.42 5.64
N ALA A 384 -18.60 -20.46 6.96
CA ALA A 384 -17.29 -20.46 7.61
C ALA A 384 -16.45 -21.72 7.31
N GLU A 385 -17.05 -22.75 6.70
CA GLU A 385 -16.33 -23.93 6.19
C GLU A 385 -15.44 -23.60 4.99
N TYR A 386 -15.69 -22.48 4.29
CA TYR A 386 -14.92 -22.08 3.11
C TYR A 386 -14.00 -20.89 3.41
N PRO A 387 -12.74 -20.92 2.95
CA PRO A 387 -11.75 -19.90 3.30
C PRO A 387 -12.08 -18.50 2.76
N VAL A 388 -12.92 -18.39 1.73
CA VAL A 388 -13.33 -17.11 1.13
C VAL A 388 -14.21 -16.29 2.07
N GLU A 389 -14.95 -16.93 2.99
CA GLU A 389 -15.73 -16.24 4.03
C GLU A 389 -14.80 -15.45 4.96
N ARG A 390 -13.72 -16.10 5.42
CA ARG A 390 -12.71 -15.46 6.27
C ARG A 390 -12.01 -14.34 5.51
N TYR A 391 -11.60 -14.61 4.26
CA TYR A 391 -10.94 -13.60 3.43
C TYR A 391 -11.79 -12.33 3.27
N TYR A 392 -13.11 -12.46 3.09
CA TYR A 392 -14.03 -11.33 3.03
C TYR A 392 -14.02 -10.48 4.31
N ARG A 393 -14.17 -11.11 5.49
CA ARG A 393 -14.15 -10.38 6.76
C ARG A 393 -12.78 -9.73 7.04
N ASP A 394 -11.70 -10.44 6.70
CA ASP A 394 -10.33 -9.99 6.92
C ASP A 394 -9.97 -8.80 6.02
N ALA A 395 -10.45 -8.79 4.76
CA ALA A 395 -10.16 -7.71 3.82
C ALA A 395 -10.69 -6.35 4.28
N ARG A 396 -11.79 -6.33 5.05
CA ARG A 396 -12.51 -5.09 5.37
C ARG A 396 -11.66 -4.08 6.15
N ILE A 397 -10.78 -4.53 7.06
CA ILE A 397 -9.95 -3.64 7.87
C ILE A 397 -8.89 -2.90 7.03
N ASN A 398 -8.54 -3.43 5.84
CA ASN A 398 -7.48 -2.88 5.01
C ASN A 398 -7.76 -1.46 4.52
N ARG A 399 -9.03 -1.11 4.37
CA ARG A 399 -9.48 0.24 3.97
C ARG A 399 -9.46 1.25 5.13
N ILE A 400 -9.19 0.81 6.35
CA ILE A 400 -9.29 1.61 7.59
C ILE A 400 -7.92 1.89 8.20
N PHE A 401 -7.12 0.87 8.51
CA PHE A 401 -5.80 1.06 9.14
C PHE A 401 -4.75 1.59 8.15
N GLU A 402 -3.54 1.94 8.63
CA GLU A 402 -2.52 2.67 7.84
C GLU A 402 -3.06 4.01 7.28
N GLY A 403 -3.98 4.62 8.05
CA GLY A 403 -4.83 5.73 7.63
C GLY A 403 -5.99 5.25 6.75
N THR A 404 -7.19 5.76 6.99
CA THR A 404 -8.36 5.44 6.13
C THR A 404 -8.08 5.77 4.67
N ASN A 405 -8.77 5.13 3.74
CA ASN A 405 -8.58 5.44 2.32
C ASN A 405 -8.92 6.91 2.00
N GLU A 406 -9.85 7.52 2.71
CA GLU A 406 -10.19 8.93 2.61
C GLU A 406 -8.99 9.82 2.97
N ILE A 407 -8.36 9.57 4.13
CA ILE A 407 -7.15 10.29 4.55
C ILE A 407 -5.98 10.08 3.56
N ASN A 408 -5.82 8.88 3.00
CA ASN A 408 -4.79 8.63 2.00
C ASN A 408 -5.06 9.40 0.68
N ARG A 409 -6.33 9.52 0.25
CA ARG A 409 -6.71 10.37 -0.89
C ARG A 409 -6.42 11.84 -0.65
N LEU A 410 -6.76 12.35 0.53
CA LEU A 410 -6.44 13.73 0.92
C LEU A 410 -4.91 13.96 0.97
N LEU A 411 -4.16 12.97 1.45
CA LEU A 411 -2.70 13.02 1.49
C LEU A 411 -2.08 13.10 0.09
N ILE A 412 -2.54 12.29 -0.87
CA ILE A 412 -2.03 12.28 -2.25
C ILE A 412 -2.07 13.69 -2.84
N THR A 413 -3.24 14.32 -2.84
CA THR A 413 -3.42 15.67 -3.38
C THR A 413 -2.70 16.73 -2.54
N GLY A 414 -2.76 16.63 -1.21
CA GLY A 414 -2.10 17.57 -0.31
C GLY A 414 -0.58 17.59 -0.46
N MET A 415 0.05 16.43 -0.64
CA MET A 415 1.50 16.33 -0.86
C MET A 415 1.90 16.84 -2.24
N LEU A 416 1.12 16.54 -3.29
CA LEU A 416 1.36 17.10 -4.62
C LEU A 416 1.31 18.63 -4.61
N LEU A 417 0.30 19.22 -3.95
CA LEU A 417 0.19 20.68 -3.80
C LEU A 417 1.38 21.26 -3.03
N ARG A 418 1.77 20.64 -1.91
CA ARG A 418 2.94 21.09 -1.13
C ARG A 418 4.23 21.06 -1.96
N ARG A 419 4.44 20.01 -2.76
CA ARG A 419 5.60 19.88 -3.65
C ARG A 419 5.56 20.86 -4.82
N ALA A 420 4.38 21.21 -5.30
CA ALA A 420 4.20 22.25 -6.31
C ALA A 420 4.59 23.63 -5.76
N LEU A 421 4.11 23.99 -4.56
CA LEU A 421 4.34 25.30 -3.93
C LEU A 421 5.79 25.50 -3.47
N SER A 422 6.45 24.43 -3.00
CA SER A 422 7.87 24.48 -2.61
C SER A 422 8.84 24.45 -3.79
N GLY A 423 8.35 24.24 -5.02
CA GLY A 423 9.18 24.07 -6.21
C GLY A 423 9.87 22.71 -6.33
N HIS A 424 9.62 21.77 -5.40
CA HIS A 424 10.17 20.41 -5.46
C HIS A 424 9.71 19.66 -6.72
N LEU A 425 8.45 19.89 -7.13
CA LEU A 425 7.88 19.41 -8.39
C LEU A 425 7.40 20.57 -9.26
N PRO A 426 7.77 20.66 -10.56
CA PRO A 426 7.30 21.70 -11.48
C PRO A 426 5.86 21.44 -11.98
N LEU A 427 4.92 21.20 -11.05
CA LEU A 427 3.51 20.95 -11.34
C LEU A 427 2.79 22.19 -11.88
N LEU A 428 3.06 23.38 -11.33
CA LEU A 428 2.42 24.62 -11.79
C LEU A 428 2.77 24.94 -13.26
N PRO A 429 4.05 24.89 -13.70
CA PRO A 429 4.38 24.96 -15.13
C PRO A 429 3.70 23.90 -15.99
N ALA A 430 3.59 22.66 -15.51
CA ALA A 430 2.93 21.58 -16.25
C ALA A 430 1.42 21.80 -16.42
N ILE A 431 0.75 22.33 -15.40
CA ILE A 431 -0.66 22.75 -15.46
C ILE A 431 -0.83 23.87 -16.49
N GLN A 432 0.01 24.91 -16.43
CA GLN A 432 -0.04 26.03 -17.39
C GLN A 432 0.15 25.56 -18.83
N ARG A 433 1.14 24.69 -19.09
CA ARG A 433 1.36 24.08 -20.40
C ARG A 433 0.14 23.27 -20.86
N THR A 434 -0.45 22.49 -19.96
CA THR A 434 -1.66 21.71 -20.28
C THR A 434 -2.84 22.60 -20.67
N MET A 435 -3.04 23.73 -19.97
CA MET A 435 -4.08 24.70 -20.32
C MET A 435 -3.84 25.34 -21.69
N GLN A 436 -2.58 25.61 -22.06
CA GLN A 436 -2.22 26.12 -23.39
C GLN A 436 -2.43 25.07 -24.48
N ASP A 437 -2.01 23.81 -24.26
CA ASP A 437 -2.23 22.69 -25.18
C ASP A 437 -3.72 22.47 -25.47
N VAL A 438 -4.57 22.70 -24.46
CA VAL A 438 -6.03 22.63 -24.57
C VAL A 438 -6.60 23.79 -25.40
N LEU A 439 -5.87 24.87 -25.65
CA LEU A 439 -6.33 25.92 -26.57
C LEU A 439 -5.81 25.71 -27.99
N ALA A 440 -4.78 24.86 -28.17
CA ALA A 440 -4.19 24.57 -29.47
C ALA A 440 -5.06 23.62 -30.34
N PRO A 441 -4.95 23.71 -31.68
CA PRO A 441 -5.53 22.73 -32.59
C PRO A 441 -4.93 21.34 -32.33
N SER A 442 -5.76 20.29 -32.35
CA SER A 442 -5.26 18.92 -32.25
C SER A 442 -4.45 18.56 -33.50
N ALA A 443 -3.23 18.06 -33.31
CA ALA A 443 -2.44 17.50 -34.39
C ALA A 443 -3.16 16.26 -34.99
N PRO A 444 -3.03 15.99 -36.30
CA PRO A 444 -3.57 14.77 -36.90
C PRO A 444 -3.02 13.52 -36.21
N GLU A 445 -3.86 12.50 -36.07
CA GLU A 445 -3.40 11.19 -35.62
C GLU A 445 -2.44 10.60 -36.66
N LEU A 446 -1.15 10.59 -36.33
CA LEU A 446 -0.17 9.83 -37.09
C LEU A 446 -0.22 8.38 -36.60
N ASP A 447 -0.41 7.45 -37.53
CA ASP A 447 -0.23 6.03 -37.28
C ASP A 447 1.25 5.79 -36.95
N SER A 448 1.51 5.23 -35.78
CA SER A 448 2.84 4.82 -35.35
C SER A 448 2.85 3.31 -35.19
N GLU A 449 3.90 2.67 -35.67
CA GLU A 449 4.16 1.24 -35.48
C GLU A 449 4.68 0.92 -34.06
N SER A 450 4.86 1.94 -33.22
CA SER A 450 5.36 1.78 -31.85
C SER A 450 4.45 0.86 -31.01
N PRO A 451 5.02 -0.13 -30.29
CA PRO A 451 4.31 -0.99 -29.37
C PRO A 451 3.38 -0.23 -28.41
N LEU A 452 2.08 -0.57 -28.41
CA LEU A 452 1.07 -0.01 -27.50
C LEU A 452 1.02 1.54 -27.54
N GLU A 453 1.32 2.14 -28.69
CA GLU A 453 1.31 3.60 -28.85
C GLU A 453 -0.04 4.21 -28.46
N ARG A 454 -1.14 3.54 -28.84
CA ARG A 454 -2.48 3.98 -28.47
C ARG A 454 -2.63 4.09 -26.96
N GLU A 455 -2.25 3.04 -26.23
CA GLU A 455 -2.33 3.02 -24.78
C GLU A 455 -1.37 4.03 -24.12
N ARG A 456 -0.18 4.27 -24.70
CA ARG A 456 0.71 5.36 -24.29
C ARG A 456 0.04 6.72 -24.40
N ARG A 457 -0.64 6.99 -25.52
CA ARG A 457 -1.39 8.23 -25.73
C ARG A 457 -2.53 8.39 -24.71
N LEU A 458 -3.24 7.31 -24.40
CA LEU A 458 -4.29 7.33 -23.38
C LEU A 458 -3.73 7.69 -21.99
N VAL A 459 -2.57 7.15 -21.61
CA VAL A 459 -1.88 7.53 -20.36
C VAL A 459 -1.52 9.02 -20.37
N THR A 460 -0.99 9.54 -21.48
CA THR A 460 -0.66 10.97 -21.62
C THR A 460 -1.92 11.85 -21.57
N GLN A 461 -3.03 11.43 -22.18
CA GLN A 461 -4.32 12.12 -22.09
C GLN A 461 -4.85 12.14 -20.65
N ALA A 462 -4.79 11.00 -19.94
CA ALA A 462 -5.19 10.89 -18.53
C ALA A 462 -4.41 11.86 -17.63
N LYS A 463 -3.08 11.96 -17.82
CA LYS A 463 -2.24 12.95 -17.13
C LYS A 463 -2.73 14.38 -17.36
N LYS A 464 -3.01 14.74 -18.63
CA LYS A 464 -3.51 16.07 -18.99
C LYS A 464 -4.88 16.36 -18.36
N ILE A 465 -5.79 15.38 -18.33
CA ILE A 465 -7.10 15.55 -17.69
C ILE A 465 -6.94 15.79 -16.19
N ALA A 466 -6.13 14.99 -15.49
CA ALA A 466 -5.88 15.17 -14.07
C ALA A 466 -5.27 16.55 -13.75
N LEU A 467 -4.27 16.98 -14.54
CA LEU A 467 -3.65 18.31 -14.39
C LEU A 467 -4.62 19.45 -14.70
N LEU A 468 -5.48 19.31 -15.72
CA LEU A 468 -6.49 20.31 -16.06
C LEU A 468 -7.47 20.54 -14.90
N VAL A 469 -8.01 19.46 -14.33
CA VAL A 469 -8.97 19.55 -13.21
C VAL A 469 -8.29 20.07 -11.96
N ALA A 470 -7.08 19.57 -11.63
CA ALA A 470 -6.31 20.05 -10.48
C ALA A 470 -5.97 21.54 -10.61
N GLY A 471 -5.59 22.00 -11.81
CA GLY A 471 -5.33 23.41 -12.10
C GLY A 471 -6.56 24.30 -11.92
N ALA A 472 -7.70 23.89 -12.48
CA ALA A 472 -8.96 24.62 -12.33
C ALA A 472 -9.40 24.70 -10.86
N ALA A 473 -9.27 23.60 -10.11
CA ALA A 473 -9.59 23.57 -8.68
C ALA A 473 -8.67 24.46 -7.85
N ALA A 474 -7.36 24.41 -8.09
CA ALA A 474 -6.39 25.27 -7.42
C ALA A 474 -6.61 26.76 -7.73
N GLN A 475 -6.99 27.09 -8.97
CA GLN A 475 -7.28 28.47 -9.38
C GLN A 475 -8.53 29.02 -8.69
N LYS A 476 -9.60 28.22 -8.59
CA LYS A 476 -10.88 28.61 -7.99
C LYS A 476 -10.79 28.74 -6.46
N TYR A 477 -10.32 27.70 -5.78
CA TYR A 477 -10.40 27.60 -4.32
C TYR A 477 -9.13 28.05 -3.59
N ARG A 478 -7.97 28.07 -4.27
CA ARG A 478 -6.68 28.47 -3.69
C ARG A 478 -6.40 27.73 -2.38
N GLU A 479 -6.12 28.44 -1.30
CA GLU A 479 -5.84 27.89 0.03
C GLU A 479 -6.99 27.05 0.59
N ARG A 480 -8.22 27.33 0.17
CA ARG A 480 -9.43 26.61 0.60
C ARG A 480 -9.67 25.30 -0.14
N LEU A 481 -8.84 24.93 -1.13
CA LEU A 481 -9.02 23.69 -1.90
C LEU A 481 -9.10 22.45 -1.00
N THR A 482 -8.37 22.45 0.12
CA THR A 482 -8.38 21.32 1.06
C THR A 482 -9.71 21.13 1.81
N GLU A 483 -10.58 22.15 1.82
CA GLU A 483 -11.94 22.08 2.38
C GLU A 483 -12.92 21.37 1.43
N GLU A 484 -12.65 21.38 0.11
CA GLU A 484 -13.49 20.81 -0.94
C GLU A 484 -13.16 19.32 -1.16
N GLN A 485 -13.41 18.50 -0.14
CA GLN A 485 -12.92 17.12 -0.07
C GLN A 485 -13.40 16.23 -1.23
N GLU A 486 -14.60 16.46 -1.76
CA GLU A 486 -15.15 15.70 -2.90
C GLU A 486 -14.38 15.99 -4.19
N ILE A 487 -13.98 17.25 -4.40
CA ILE A 487 -13.15 17.65 -5.55
C ILE A 487 -11.73 17.12 -5.38
N VAL A 488 -11.17 17.24 -4.17
CA VAL A 488 -9.85 16.67 -3.83
C VAL A 488 -9.83 15.16 -4.01
N GLY A 489 -10.91 14.48 -3.62
CA GLY A 489 -11.11 13.04 -3.79
C GLY A 489 -11.13 12.66 -5.27
N ALA A 490 -11.92 13.37 -6.10
CA ALA A 490 -11.96 13.14 -7.54
C ALA A 490 -10.59 13.36 -8.21
N ILE A 491 -9.85 14.39 -7.81
CA ILE A 491 -8.47 14.63 -8.28
C ILE A 491 -7.56 13.46 -7.86
N SER A 492 -7.63 13.03 -6.60
CA SER A 492 -6.84 11.92 -6.09
C SER A 492 -7.12 10.62 -6.85
N ASP A 493 -8.39 10.30 -7.12
CA ASP A 493 -8.75 9.09 -7.86
C ASP A 493 -8.26 9.13 -9.31
N MET A 494 -8.30 10.29 -9.97
CA MET A 494 -7.67 10.45 -11.30
C MET A 494 -6.14 10.27 -11.25
N VAL A 495 -5.47 10.81 -10.23
CA VAL A 495 -4.02 10.63 -10.02
C VAL A 495 -3.67 9.16 -9.78
N ILE A 496 -4.47 8.46 -8.97
CA ILE A 496 -4.34 7.02 -8.73
C ILE A 496 -4.45 6.27 -10.07
N GLU A 497 -5.51 6.52 -10.85
CA GLU A 497 -5.70 5.85 -12.14
C GLU A 497 -4.53 6.09 -13.09
N VAL A 498 -4.01 7.32 -13.17
CA VAL A 498 -2.82 7.62 -13.98
C VAL A 498 -1.62 6.78 -13.55
N PHE A 499 -1.35 6.66 -12.25
CA PHE A 499 -0.23 5.85 -11.75
C PHE A 499 -0.40 4.37 -12.09
N LEU A 500 -1.62 3.84 -11.97
CA LEU A 500 -1.94 2.45 -12.28
C LEU A 500 -1.85 2.16 -13.77
N MET A 501 -2.43 3.02 -14.60
CA MET A 501 -2.37 2.91 -16.06
C MET A 501 -0.92 2.92 -16.56
N GLU A 502 -0.09 3.84 -16.06
CA GLU A 502 1.30 3.92 -16.45
C GLU A 502 2.11 2.71 -15.95
N SER A 503 1.91 2.28 -14.69
CA SER A 503 2.63 1.12 -14.14
C SER A 503 2.32 -0.16 -14.91
N ALA A 504 1.05 -0.37 -15.28
CA ALA A 504 0.62 -1.47 -16.13
C ALA A 504 1.24 -1.41 -17.53
N LEU A 505 1.22 -0.23 -18.16
CA LEU A 505 1.80 -0.01 -19.49
C LEU A 505 3.31 -0.28 -19.49
N LEU A 506 4.05 0.27 -18.53
CA LEU A 506 5.50 0.14 -18.48
C LEU A 506 5.94 -1.30 -18.21
N ARG A 507 5.24 -2.03 -17.32
CA ARG A 507 5.52 -3.45 -17.09
C ARG A 507 5.31 -4.28 -18.34
N VAL A 508 4.20 -4.08 -19.06
CA VAL A 508 3.94 -4.89 -20.26
C VAL A 508 4.89 -4.55 -21.41
N LEU A 509 5.31 -3.28 -21.55
CA LEU A 509 6.32 -2.88 -22.52
C LEU A 509 7.67 -3.53 -22.21
N LYS A 510 8.06 -3.57 -20.93
CA LYS A 510 9.28 -4.23 -20.45
C LYS A 510 9.24 -5.74 -20.73
N LEU A 511 8.12 -6.39 -20.42
CA LEU A 511 7.86 -7.80 -20.73
C LEU A 511 7.97 -8.09 -22.22
N ARG A 512 7.32 -7.27 -23.06
CA ARG A 512 7.34 -7.41 -24.52
C ARG A 512 8.75 -7.26 -25.08
N ALA A 513 9.55 -6.33 -24.55
CA ALA A 513 10.95 -6.17 -24.96
C ALA A 513 11.81 -7.38 -24.58
N ARG A 514 11.55 -8.03 -23.43
CA ARG A 514 12.31 -9.18 -22.94
C ARG A 514 11.93 -10.51 -23.57
N ARG A 515 10.63 -10.79 -23.71
CA ARG A 515 10.11 -12.11 -24.07
C ARG A 515 9.41 -12.13 -25.45
N GLY A 516 9.26 -10.99 -26.11
CA GLY A 516 8.47 -10.84 -27.33
C GLY A 516 6.97 -10.66 -27.09
N PRO A 517 6.19 -10.22 -28.10
CA PRO A 517 4.76 -9.91 -27.94
C PRO A 517 3.87 -11.15 -27.77
N GLU A 518 4.22 -12.30 -28.33
CA GLU A 518 3.36 -13.49 -28.26
C GLU A 518 3.34 -14.10 -26.85
N SER A 519 4.47 -14.09 -26.16
CA SER A 519 4.64 -14.66 -24.82
C SER A 519 4.00 -13.83 -23.71
N CYS A 520 3.64 -12.57 -23.97
CA CYS A 520 2.97 -11.68 -23.03
C CYS A 520 1.57 -11.24 -23.49
N ALA A 521 0.92 -12.02 -24.35
CA ALA A 521 -0.39 -11.67 -24.92
C ALA A 521 -1.47 -11.43 -23.85
N VAL A 522 -1.48 -12.22 -22.76
CA VAL A 522 -2.45 -12.07 -21.66
C VAL A 522 -2.18 -10.79 -20.87
N GLN A 523 -0.93 -10.49 -20.55
CA GLN A 523 -0.53 -9.25 -19.88
C GLN A 523 -0.83 -8.02 -20.75
N GLN A 524 -0.68 -8.13 -22.08
CA GLN A 524 -1.11 -7.09 -23.01
C GLN A 524 -2.63 -6.89 -22.97
N ASP A 525 -3.41 -7.97 -22.99
CA ASP A 525 -4.86 -7.85 -22.84
C ASP A 525 -5.25 -7.21 -21.49
N ILE A 526 -4.56 -7.53 -20.40
CA ILE A 526 -4.77 -6.92 -19.07
C ILE A 526 -4.49 -5.42 -19.11
N ALA A 527 -3.29 -5.02 -19.51
CA ALA A 527 -2.87 -3.62 -19.49
C ALA A 527 -3.79 -2.77 -20.38
N ARG A 528 -4.09 -3.25 -21.59
CA ARG A 528 -5.00 -2.56 -22.52
C ARG A 528 -6.41 -2.45 -21.96
N THR A 529 -6.95 -3.54 -21.43
CA THR A 529 -8.29 -3.54 -20.83
C THR A 529 -8.37 -2.53 -19.68
N TYR A 530 -7.40 -2.55 -18.76
CA TYR A 530 -7.36 -1.62 -17.64
C TYR A 530 -7.30 -0.17 -18.10
N ILE A 531 -6.40 0.16 -19.04
CA ILE A 531 -6.19 1.51 -19.55
C ILE A 531 -7.45 2.05 -20.22
N HIS A 532 -8.14 1.25 -21.04
CA HIS A 532 -9.37 1.68 -21.71
C HIS A 532 -10.52 1.90 -20.72
N ASP A 533 -10.68 1.04 -19.71
CA ASP A 533 -11.73 1.23 -18.70
C ASP A 533 -11.41 2.38 -17.73
N ALA A 534 -10.13 2.59 -17.41
CA ALA A 534 -9.66 3.70 -16.58
C ALA A 534 -9.95 5.05 -17.23
N MET A 535 -9.79 5.17 -18.55
CA MET A 535 -10.18 6.39 -19.28
C MET A 535 -11.65 6.75 -19.09
N GLY A 536 -12.55 5.76 -19.07
CA GLY A 536 -13.97 5.99 -18.79
C GLY A 536 -14.21 6.50 -17.36
N ARG A 537 -13.50 5.94 -16.37
CA ARG A 537 -13.58 6.41 -14.96
C ARG A 537 -13.03 7.82 -14.80
N ILE A 538 -11.87 8.11 -15.40
CA ILE A 538 -11.25 9.44 -15.39
C ILE A 538 -12.18 10.48 -16.02
N GLU A 539 -12.79 10.18 -17.18
CA GLU A 539 -13.73 11.12 -17.80
C GLU A 539 -14.92 11.42 -16.88
N LEU A 540 -15.50 10.39 -16.23
CA LEU A 540 -16.61 10.57 -15.31
C LEU A 540 -16.23 11.46 -14.13
N LEU A 541 -15.11 11.17 -13.47
CA LEU A 541 -14.59 11.95 -12.33
C LEU A 541 -14.28 13.39 -12.74
N ALA A 542 -13.61 13.58 -13.88
CA ALA A 542 -13.27 14.90 -14.39
C ALA A 542 -14.53 15.71 -14.71
N ARG A 543 -15.56 15.08 -15.28
CA ARG A 543 -16.84 15.73 -15.58
C ARG A 543 -17.54 16.19 -14.31
N GLN A 544 -17.59 15.34 -13.29
CA GLN A 544 -18.18 15.68 -11.98
C GLN A 544 -17.43 16.85 -11.33
N ALA A 545 -16.10 16.79 -11.29
CA ALA A 545 -15.28 17.85 -10.72
C ALA A 545 -15.44 19.18 -11.48
N VAL A 546 -15.34 19.17 -12.81
CA VAL A 546 -15.56 20.36 -13.65
C VAL A 546 -16.94 20.96 -13.45
N SER A 547 -17.99 20.14 -13.31
CA SER A 547 -19.34 20.60 -13.00
C SER A 547 -19.49 21.24 -11.62
N ALA A 548 -18.64 20.88 -10.65
CA ALA A 548 -18.57 21.58 -9.35
C ALA A 548 -17.71 22.86 -9.43
N LEU A 549 -16.79 22.92 -10.39
CA LEU A 549 -15.84 24.02 -10.55
C LEU A 549 -16.42 25.21 -11.32
N ALA A 550 -17.31 25.01 -12.28
CA ALA A 550 -17.80 26.10 -13.12
C ALA A 550 -19.31 25.98 -13.41
N GLU A 551 -19.92 27.11 -13.76
CA GLU A 551 -21.32 27.20 -14.24
C GLU A 551 -21.40 27.98 -15.56
N GLY A 552 -22.57 27.97 -16.21
CA GLY A 552 -22.82 28.79 -17.41
C GLY A 552 -21.87 28.51 -18.58
N ASP A 553 -21.38 29.58 -19.21
CA ASP A 553 -20.48 29.49 -20.37
C ASP A 553 -19.09 28.94 -20.02
N GLU A 554 -18.59 29.23 -18.82
CA GLU A 554 -17.33 28.69 -18.34
C GLU A 554 -17.39 27.16 -18.24
N LEU A 555 -18.48 26.62 -17.69
CA LEU A 555 -18.70 25.18 -17.64
C LEU A 555 -18.74 24.55 -19.03
N ARG A 556 -19.45 25.19 -19.98
CA ARG A 556 -19.53 24.70 -21.36
C ARG A 556 -18.15 24.64 -22.01
N LEU A 557 -17.31 25.65 -21.78
CA LEU A 557 -15.94 25.71 -22.28
C LEU A 557 -15.06 24.60 -21.67
N GLN A 558 -15.10 24.43 -20.34
CA GLN A 558 -14.33 23.39 -19.66
C GLN A 558 -14.78 21.97 -20.06
N LEU A 559 -16.08 21.73 -20.22
CA LEU A 559 -16.60 20.45 -20.72
C LEU A 559 -16.21 20.19 -22.18
N ALA A 560 -16.15 21.21 -23.04
CA ALA A 560 -15.68 21.06 -24.41
C ALA A 560 -14.18 20.69 -24.45
N ALA A 561 -13.37 21.34 -23.60
CA ALA A 561 -11.97 20.99 -23.42
C ALA A 561 -11.79 19.54 -22.95
N LEU A 562 -12.54 19.12 -21.94
CA LEU A 562 -12.53 17.74 -21.42
C LEU A 562 -12.89 16.74 -22.52
N ARG A 563 -13.99 16.95 -23.26
CA ARG A 563 -14.40 16.07 -24.37
C ARG A 563 -13.33 15.91 -25.43
N ARG A 564 -12.55 16.97 -25.70
CA ARG A 564 -11.45 16.89 -26.67
C ARG A 564 -10.28 16.06 -26.12
N LEU A 565 -9.96 16.19 -24.84
CA LEU A 565 -8.90 15.41 -24.19
C LEU A 565 -9.28 13.94 -23.96
N SER A 566 -10.55 13.65 -23.67
CA SER A 566 -11.04 12.30 -23.40
C SER A 566 -11.46 11.54 -24.66
N LYS A 567 -11.25 12.10 -25.85
CA LYS A 567 -11.61 11.44 -27.11
C LYS A 567 -10.65 10.28 -27.41
N PHE A 568 -11.19 9.07 -27.50
CA PHE A 568 -10.50 7.88 -28.00
C PHE A 568 -11.51 6.88 -28.60
N THR A 569 -11.05 5.97 -29.46
CA THR A 569 -11.87 4.81 -29.88
C THR A 569 -11.74 3.67 -28.86
N PRO A 570 -12.82 3.24 -28.20
CA PRO A 570 -12.75 2.16 -27.22
C PRO A 570 -12.37 0.82 -27.86
N MET A 571 -11.70 -0.04 -27.10
CA MET A 571 -11.48 -1.44 -27.50
C MET A 571 -12.63 -2.35 -27.05
N ASN A 572 -12.74 -3.54 -27.66
CA ASN A 572 -13.66 -4.58 -27.20
C ASN A 572 -13.11 -5.28 -25.95
N THR A 573 -13.34 -4.67 -24.79
CA THR A 573 -12.86 -5.18 -23.50
C THR A 573 -13.56 -6.46 -23.05
N ILE A 574 -14.77 -6.75 -23.55
CA ILE A 574 -15.49 -8.01 -23.27
C ILE A 574 -14.71 -9.20 -23.86
N ALA A 575 -14.26 -9.08 -25.12
CA ALA A 575 -13.49 -10.13 -25.78
C ALA A 575 -12.12 -10.34 -25.11
N ALA A 576 -11.43 -9.26 -24.73
CA ALA A 576 -10.16 -9.32 -24.00
C ALA A 576 -10.31 -10.03 -22.65
N ARG A 577 -11.32 -9.66 -21.86
CA ARG A 577 -11.65 -10.32 -20.58
C ARG A 577 -11.89 -11.81 -20.72
N ARG A 578 -12.55 -12.26 -21.79
CA ARG A 578 -12.72 -13.70 -22.06
C ARG A 578 -11.38 -14.41 -22.28
N ARG A 579 -10.48 -13.83 -23.08
CA ARG A 579 -9.14 -14.40 -23.30
C ARG A 579 -8.32 -14.47 -22.01
N ILE A 580 -8.37 -13.41 -21.18
CA ILE A 580 -7.72 -13.38 -19.86
C ILE A 580 -8.27 -14.51 -18.96
N ALA A 581 -9.60 -14.60 -18.85
CA ALA A 581 -10.24 -15.62 -18.04
C ALA A 581 -9.92 -17.04 -18.54
N ASP A 582 -9.95 -17.28 -19.85
CA ASP A 582 -9.67 -18.59 -20.44
C ASP A 582 -8.24 -19.06 -20.14
N ALA A 583 -7.25 -18.16 -20.24
CA ALA A 583 -5.87 -18.46 -19.87
C ALA A 583 -5.73 -18.83 -18.38
N LEU A 584 -6.41 -18.11 -17.49
CA LEU A 584 -6.38 -18.38 -16.05
C LEU A 584 -7.14 -19.66 -15.67
N ILE A 585 -8.27 -19.92 -16.31
CA ILE A 585 -9.04 -21.15 -16.12
C ILE A 585 -8.22 -22.35 -16.57
N GLN A 586 -7.49 -22.25 -17.69
CA GLN A 586 -6.58 -23.29 -18.15
C GLN A 586 -5.49 -23.57 -17.10
N ALA A 587 -4.84 -22.52 -16.59
CA ALA A 587 -3.81 -22.65 -15.54
C ALA A 587 -4.35 -23.14 -14.19
N GLY A 588 -5.60 -22.79 -13.83
CA GLY A 588 -6.23 -23.15 -12.56
C GLY A 588 -5.72 -22.36 -11.34
N ARG A 589 -4.90 -21.33 -11.56
CA ARG A 589 -4.31 -20.46 -10.53
C ARG A 589 -3.86 -19.13 -11.13
N TYR A 590 -3.52 -18.16 -10.27
CA TYR A 590 -2.81 -16.97 -10.72
C TYR A 590 -1.40 -17.35 -11.23
N MET A 591 -1.06 -16.94 -12.46
CA MET A 591 0.21 -17.29 -13.15
C MET A 591 0.82 -16.11 -13.92
N LEU A 592 0.32 -14.89 -13.72
CA LEU A 592 0.60 -13.75 -14.61
C LEU A 592 1.97 -13.09 -14.39
N SER A 593 2.69 -13.51 -13.35
CA SER A 593 3.99 -12.96 -12.91
C SER A 593 5.11 -14.00 -12.98
N GLU A 594 4.87 -15.13 -13.63
CA GLU A 594 5.83 -16.24 -13.80
C GLU A 594 6.65 -16.10 -15.09
#